data_AF-A0A7R9ZP71-F1
#
_entry.id   AF-A0A7R9ZP71-F1
#
_cell.length_a   1.000
_cell.length_b   1.000
_cell.length_c   1.000
_cell.angle_alpha   90.00
_cell.angle_beta   90.00
_cell.angle_gamma   90.00
#
_symmetry.space_group_name_H-M   'P 1'
#
loop_
_entity.id
_entity.type
_entity.pdbx_description
1 polymer ?
#
loop_
_entity_poly.entity_id
_entity_poly.type
_entity_poly.pdbx_seq_one_letter_code
_entity_poly.pdbx_strand_id
1 'polypeptide(L)'
;FTNVVNLVVDNYPQWFLVVPRTLNLCQGPVNYQSFLNMGVPANEVAYAGHWIGHEMVSNIPADCKRRVERAKLGYGDSKSSQAARRLLIPVGGAGAQRKFIIGLIAKLETLVKNGRVQLLLNAGDHVHMKSAFVGVLEECKLDYDLITTTQGVYDFQKKLLNSSTAEPAKAVTLFAFDEYFPAVATTDILCRVADVLTCKPSELAFYPVPKLHIRRVGDHEADSARRSAELGDGSLEARELDDAMANVKLFLDSPDWLVQMNESIIENNTIGIYEGCKRAVSFAVEKK
;
A
#
# COMPACT_ATOMS: atom_id res chain seq x y z
N PHE A 1 13.27 15.62 -27.68
CA PHE A 1 13.39 14.24 -27.17
C PHE A 1 12.96 13.29 -28.28
N THR A 2 13.79 12.33 -28.68
CA THR A 2 13.45 11.38 -29.75
C THR A 2 12.74 10.13 -29.21
N ASN A 3 13.06 9.73 -27.98
CA ASN A 3 12.45 8.59 -27.30
C ASN A 3 11.78 9.09 -26.02
N VAL A 4 10.49 9.41 -26.11
CA VAL A 4 9.67 9.75 -24.94
C VAL A 4 8.84 8.53 -24.59
N VAL A 5 8.82 8.21 -23.29
CA VAL A 5 7.95 7.20 -22.71
C VAL A 5 7.12 7.90 -21.65
N ASN A 6 5.80 7.81 -21.77
CA ASN A 6 4.87 8.35 -20.78
C ASN A 6 4.42 7.22 -19.84
N LEU A 7 4.58 7.41 -18.54
CA LEU A 7 4.09 6.49 -17.52
C LEU A 7 2.69 6.90 -17.11
N VAL A 8 1.68 6.13 -17.51
CA VAL A 8 0.30 6.39 -17.14
C VAL A 8 0.09 5.99 -15.68
N VAL A 9 -0.13 6.97 -14.80
CA VAL A 9 -0.19 6.77 -13.34
C VAL A 9 -1.58 6.36 -12.83
N ASP A 10 -2.64 6.68 -13.56
CA ASP A 10 -4.01 6.30 -13.22
C ASP A 10 -4.48 5.10 -14.04
N ASN A 11 -5.43 4.34 -13.50
CA ASN A 11 -6.00 3.16 -14.15
C ASN A 11 -7.37 3.45 -14.78
N TYR A 12 -7.91 4.64 -14.55
CA TYR A 12 -9.07 5.15 -15.27
C TYR A 12 -8.63 5.89 -16.55
N PRO A 13 -9.14 5.49 -17.71
CA PRO A 13 -8.68 5.97 -19.01
C PRO A 13 -9.17 7.41 -19.26
N GLN A 14 -8.25 8.37 -19.39
CA GLN A 14 -8.55 9.79 -19.62
C GLN A 14 -7.57 10.42 -20.62
N TRP A 15 -8.05 11.33 -21.46
CA TRP A 15 -7.25 11.92 -22.55
C TRP A 15 -6.03 12.70 -22.07
N PHE A 16 -6.09 13.32 -20.89
CA PHE A 16 -4.96 14.07 -20.33
C PHE A 16 -3.86 13.18 -19.75
N LEU A 17 -4.11 11.87 -19.62
CA LEU A 17 -3.13 10.90 -19.15
C LEU A 17 -2.25 10.35 -20.27
N VAL A 18 -2.58 10.61 -21.53
CA VAL A 18 -1.84 10.17 -22.69
C VAL A 18 -1.16 11.32 -23.41
N VAL A 19 0.01 11.05 -23.97
CA VAL A 19 0.78 11.99 -24.77
C VAL A 19 0.75 11.47 -26.22
N PRO A 20 0.23 12.26 -27.18
CA PRO A 20 0.24 11.88 -28.59
C PRO A 20 1.66 11.66 -29.12
N ARG A 21 1.82 10.75 -30.09
CA ARG A 21 3.09 10.47 -30.78
C ARG A 21 4.21 10.01 -29.82
N THR A 22 3.81 9.41 -28.72
CA THR A 22 4.67 8.95 -27.62
C THR A 22 4.21 7.56 -27.20
N LEU A 23 5.11 6.71 -26.71
CA LEU A 23 4.71 5.44 -26.14
C LEU A 23 4.12 5.65 -24.74
N ASN A 24 2.82 5.40 -24.60
CA ASN A 24 2.07 5.47 -23.34
C ASN A 24 2.07 4.08 -22.70
N LEU A 25 2.82 3.92 -21.61
CA LEU A 25 2.87 2.67 -20.87
C LEU A 25 1.83 2.67 -19.77
N CYS A 26 1.06 1.59 -19.66
CA CYS A 26 0.00 1.46 -18.67
C CYS A 26 0.23 0.30 -17.70
N GLN A 27 -0.41 0.39 -16.53
CA GLN A 27 -0.22 -0.55 -15.42
C GLN A 27 -1.09 -1.80 -15.47
N GLY A 28 -2.10 -1.84 -16.33
CA GLY A 28 -3.07 -2.93 -16.34
C GLY A 28 -3.67 -3.20 -17.72
N PRO A 29 -4.10 -4.44 -17.98
CA PRO A 29 -4.68 -4.81 -19.27
C PRO A 29 -5.98 -4.07 -19.59
N VAL A 30 -6.79 -3.74 -18.58
CA VAL A 30 -8.02 -2.96 -18.75
C VAL A 30 -7.71 -1.54 -19.22
N ASN A 31 -6.64 -0.93 -18.69
CA ASN A 31 -6.22 0.41 -19.08
C ASN A 31 -5.73 0.41 -20.53
N TYR A 32 -4.92 -0.59 -20.92
CA TYR A 32 -4.49 -0.79 -22.31
C TYR A 32 -5.68 -0.84 -23.28
N GLN A 33 -6.66 -1.72 -23.01
CA GLN A 33 -7.85 -1.87 -23.85
C GLN A 33 -8.68 -0.58 -23.90
N SER A 34 -8.79 0.11 -22.76
CA SER A 34 -9.57 1.33 -22.68
C SER A 34 -8.98 2.48 -23.49
N PHE A 35 -7.65 2.63 -23.50
CA PHE A 35 -7.00 3.62 -24.35
C PHE A 35 -7.16 3.31 -25.84
N LEU A 36 -7.13 2.03 -26.23
CA LEU A 36 -7.46 1.63 -27.60
C LEU A 36 -8.89 2.03 -27.97
N ASN A 37 -9.85 1.78 -27.07
CA ASN A 37 -11.26 2.15 -27.28
C ASN A 37 -11.46 3.67 -27.35
N MET A 38 -10.63 4.45 -26.66
CA MET A 38 -10.61 5.91 -26.80
C MET A 38 -10.02 6.37 -28.14
N GLY A 39 -9.32 5.51 -28.89
CA GLY A 39 -8.71 5.85 -30.17
C GLY A 39 -7.22 6.19 -30.08
N VAL A 40 -6.55 5.84 -28.97
CA VAL A 40 -5.08 5.89 -28.90
C VAL A 40 -4.51 4.84 -29.87
N PRO A 41 -3.60 5.20 -30.79
CA PRO A 41 -3.03 4.26 -31.74
C PRO A 41 -2.36 3.06 -31.06
N ALA A 42 -2.53 1.86 -31.59
CA ALA A 42 -1.99 0.63 -31.00
C ALA A 42 -0.45 0.60 -30.89
N ASN A 43 0.25 1.38 -31.71
CA ASN A 43 1.70 1.57 -31.65
C ASN A 43 2.13 2.65 -30.64
N GLU A 44 1.19 3.40 -30.05
CA GLU A 44 1.41 4.46 -29.05
C GLU A 44 0.99 4.04 -27.63
N VAL A 45 0.55 2.79 -27.42
CA VAL A 45 0.18 2.28 -26.09
C VAL A 45 0.71 0.87 -25.87
N ALA A 46 1.21 0.59 -24.67
CA ALA A 46 1.63 -0.76 -24.28
C ALA A 46 1.37 -1.04 -22.79
N TYR A 47 1.17 -2.31 -22.47
CA TYR A 47 1.09 -2.78 -21.10
C TYR A 47 2.51 -3.02 -20.55
N ALA A 48 2.86 -2.31 -19.48
CA ALA A 48 4.15 -2.48 -18.81
C ALA A 48 4.03 -3.29 -17.51
N GLY A 49 2.93 -3.14 -16.77
CA GLY A 49 2.80 -3.68 -15.40
C GLY A 49 2.90 -2.58 -14.36
N HIS A 50 2.86 -2.96 -13.09
CA HIS A 50 2.71 -2.05 -11.97
C HIS A 50 3.96 -1.19 -11.75
N TRP A 51 3.78 0.08 -11.38
CA TRP A 51 4.88 1.02 -11.11
C TRP A 51 5.52 0.80 -9.74
N ILE A 52 6.29 -0.28 -9.61
CA ILE A 52 6.93 -0.65 -8.36
C ILE A 52 8.45 -0.47 -8.45
N GLY A 53 9.01 0.21 -7.45
CA GLY A 53 10.45 0.44 -7.33
C GLY A 53 11.24 -0.86 -7.17
N HIS A 54 12.47 -0.88 -7.69
CA HIS A 54 13.34 -2.06 -7.68
C HIS A 54 13.56 -2.65 -6.28
N GLU A 55 13.71 -1.80 -5.25
CA GLU A 55 13.90 -2.26 -3.88
C GLU A 55 12.72 -3.13 -3.41
N MET A 56 11.48 -2.72 -3.66
CA MET A 56 10.32 -3.50 -3.25
C MET A 56 10.23 -4.80 -4.05
N VAL A 57 10.38 -4.74 -5.39
CA VAL A 57 10.32 -5.93 -6.27
C VAL A 57 11.36 -6.99 -5.89
N SER A 58 12.63 -6.57 -5.73
CA SER A 58 13.74 -7.47 -5.39
C SER A 58 13.57 -8.16 -4.03
N ASN A 59 12.80 -7.57 -3.12
CA ASN A 59 12.56 -8.10 -1.79
C ASN A 59 11.24 -8.87 -1.63
N ILE A 60 10.39 -8.95 -2.67
CA ILE A 60 9.09 -9.64 -2.60
C ILE A 60 9.18 -11.03 -1.96
N PRO A 61 10.09 -11.95 -2.37
CA PRO A 61 10.12 -13.29 -1.79
C PRO A 61 10.43 -13.29 -0.29
N ALA A 62 11.41 -12.47 0.13
CA ALA A 62 11.82 -12.38 1.52
C ALA A 62 10.75 -11.69 2.38
N ASP A 63 10.15 -10.62 1.87
CA ASP A 63 9.14 -9.84 2.58
C ASP A 63 7.83 -10.63 2.73
N CYS A 64 7.39 -11.31 1.68
CA CYS A 64 6.21 -12.18 1.74
C CYS A 64 6.41 -13.35 2.70
N LYS A 65 7.59 -13.99 2.69
CA LYS A 65 7.92 -15.04 3.66
C LYS A 65 7.80 -14.55 5.09
N ARG A 66 8.36 -13.38 5.41
CA ARG A 66 8.26 -12.79 6.77
C ARG A 66 6.81 -12.46 7.15
N ARG A 67 6.01 -11.93 6.23
CA ARG A 67 4.57 -11.67 6.47
C ARG A 67 3.79 -12.96 6.74
N VAL A 68 4.06 -14.03 5.99
CA VAL A 68 3.47 -15.37 6.20
C VAL A 68 3.85 -15.94 7.56
N GLU A 69 5.13 -15.91 7.91
CA GLU A 69 5.61 -16.37 9.22
C GLU A 69 4.96 -15.57 10.34
N ARG A 70 4.93 -14.24 10.20
CA ARG A 70 4.27 -13.37 11.16
C ARG A 70 2.80 -13.71 11.26
N ALA A 71 2.06 -13.82 10.15
CA ALA A 71 0.62 -14.15 10.12
C ALA A 71 0.31 -15.42 10.92
N LYS A 72 1.11 -16.47 10.72
CA LYS A 72 0.99 -17.74 11.46
C LYS A 72 1.29 -17.57 12.96
N LEU A 73 2.31 -16.78 13.33
CA LEU A 73 2.61 -16.48 14.74
C LEU A 73 1.53 -15.65 15.43
N GLY A 74 0.81 -14.80 14.68
CA GLY A 74 -0.29 -13.98 15.21
C GLY A 74 -1.56 -14.74 15.56
N TYR A 75 -1.60 -16.05 15.30
CA TYR A 75 -2.80 -16.88 15.44
C TYR A 75 -2.64 -17.95 16.54
N GLY A 76 -3.74 -18.25 17.24
CA GLY A 76 -3.82 -19.26 18.33
C GLY A 76 -4.04 -18.69 19.73
N ASP A 77 -4.40 -19.55 20.69
CA ASP A 77 -4.84 -19.20 22.06
C ASP A 77 -3.71 -18.85 23.05
N SER A 78 -2.46 -18.91 22.59
CA SER A 78 -1.29 -18.58 23.40
C SER A 78 -1.05 -17.07 23.43
N LYS A 79 -1.41 -16.42 24.53
CA LYS A 79 -1.10 -14.99 24.79
C LYS A 79 0.40 -14.65 24.75
N SER A 80 1.29 -15.64 24.85
CA SER A 80 2.74 -15.41 24.90
C SER A 80 3.42 -15.34 23.52
N SER A 81 2.68 -15.52 22.42
CA SER A 81 3.28 -15.59 21.07
C SER A 81 2.52 -14.87 19.94
N GLN A 82 1.45 -14.12 20.22
CA GLN A 82 0.72 -13.39 19.16
C GLN A 82 1.49 -12.17 18.64
N ALA A 83 2.10 -12.31 17.47
CA ALA A 83 2.63 -11.17 16.73
C ALA A 83 1.46 -10.27 16.27
N ALA A 84 1.42 -9.02 16.75
CA ALA A 84 0.39 -8.05 16.39
C ALA A 84 0.36 -7.78 14.87
N ARG A 85 -0.83 -7.72 14.25
CA ARG A 85 -0.90 -7.34 12.82
C ARG A 85 -0.50 -5.88 12.64
N ARG A 86 0.44 -5.61 11.74
CA ARG A 86 0.89 -4.26 11.39
C ARG A 86 0.05 -3.71 10.24
N LEU A 87 -0.81 -2.74 10.56
CA LEU A 87 -1.57 -1.99 9.57
C LEU A 87 -0.81 -0.69 9.27
N LEU A 88 -0.32 -0.57 8.03
CA LEU A 88 0.20 0.68 7.51
C LEU A 88 -0.94 1.49 6.91
N ILE A 89 -1.22 2.64 7.50
CA ILE A 89 -2.30 3.54 7.10
C ILE A 89 -1.66 4.85 6.61
N PRO A 90 -1.34 4.95 5.30
CA PRO A 90 -0.93 6.21 4.72
C PRO A 90 -2.14 7.07 4.40
N VAL A 91 -1.97 8.39 4.51
CA VAL A 91 -2.96 9.32 3.99
C VAL A 91 -2.65 9.64 2.54
N GLY A 92 -3.62 9.41 1.65
CA GLY A 92 -3.55 9.81 0.25
C GLY A 92 -4.53 10.94 -0.07
N GLY A 93 -4.16 11.84 -0.97
CA GLY A 93 -4.93 13.05 -1.29
C GLY A 93 -4.97 14.04 -0.11
N ALA A 94 -5.27 15.31 -0.37
CA ALA A 94 -5.18 16.42 0.58
C ALA A 94 -6.17 16.36 1.78
N GLY A 95 -6.27 15.22 2.48
CA GLY A 95 -7.13 14.99 3.64
C GLY A 95 -8.56 14.50 3.33
N ALA A 96 -8.87 14.18 2.07
CA ALA A 96 -10.24 13.80 1.67
C ALA A 96 -10.77 12.56 2.41
N GLN A 97 -9.90 11.65 2.84
CA GLN A 97 -10.27 10.45 3.61
C GLN A 97 -10.20 10.62 5.13
N ARG A 98 -9.89 11.84 5.62
CA ARG A 98 -9.64 12.10 7.05
C ARG A 98 -10.71 11.49 7.95
N LYS A 99 -12.00 11.76 7.67
CA LYS A 99 -13.10 11.28 8.51
C LYS A 99 -13.14 9.75 8.61
N PHE A 100 -12.92 9.06 7.50
CA PHE A 100 -12.91 7.60 7.47
C PHE A 100 -11.73 7.05 8.27
N ILE A 101 -10.52 7.56 8.03
CA ILE A 101 -9.31 7.05 8.70
C ILE A 101 -9.40 7.27 10.22
N ILE A 102 -9.85 8.45 10.67
CA ILE A 102 -10.03 8.74 12.09
C ILE A 102 -11.07 7.79 12.72
N GLY A 103 -12.20 7.56 12.05
CA GLY A 103 -13.20 6.58 12.50
C GLY A 103 -12.66 5.16 12.56
N LEU A 104 -11.79 4.77 11.61
CA LEU A 104 -11.14 3.47 11.60
C LEU A 104 -10.17 3.32 12.78
N ILE A 105 -9.32 4.32 13.04
CA ILE A 105 -8.40 4.31 14.19
C ILE A 105 -9.16 4.16 15.50
N ALA A 106 -10.27 4.89 15.66
CA ALA A 106 -11.13 4.76 16.85
C ALA A 106 -11.73 3.34 16.98
N LYS A 107 -12.22 2.74 15.88
CA LYS A 107 -12.72 1.35 15.88
C LYS A 107 -11.64 0.30 16.19
N LEU A 108 -10.36 0.62 15.92
CA LEU A 108 -9.22 -0.24 16.19
C LEU A 108 -8.70 -0.13 17.63
N GLU A 109 -9.16 0.83 18.44
CA GLU A 109 -8.67 1.13 19.79
C GLU A 109 -8.49 -0.12 20.65
N THR A 110 -9.54 -0.94 20.80
CA THR A 110 -9.51 -2.13 21.65
C THR A 110 -8.49 -3.17 21.14
N LEU A 111 -8.34 -3.31 19.83
CA LEU A 111 -7.38 -4.24 19.24
C LEU A 111 -5.94 -3.78 19.44
N VAL A 112 -5.70 -2.47 19.41
CA VAL A 112 -4.38 -1.87 19.71
C VAL A 112 -4.04 -2.04 21.18
N LYS A 113 -4.96 -1.71 22.10
CA LYS A 113 -4.76 -1.85 23.55
C LYS A 113 -4.50 -3.30 23.98
N ASN A 114 -5.13 -4.26 23.31
CA ASN A 114 -4.94 -5.67 23.58
C ASN A 114 -3.73 -6.28 22.86
N GLY A 115 -2.92 -5.48 22.16
CA GLY A 115 -1.72 -5.94 21.47
C GLY A 115 -1.99 -6.81 20.23
N ARG A 116 -3.22 -6.83 19.71
CA ARG A 116 -3.57 -7.59 18.48
C ARG A 116 -3.20 -6.85 17.21
N VAL A 117 -3.19 -5.52 17.26
CA VAL A 117 -2.91 -4.65 16.11
C VAL A 117 -1.84 -3.61 16.47
N GLN A 118 -0.93 -3.37 15.55
CA GLN A 118 -0.02 -2.23 15.54
C GLN A 118 -0.38 -1.29 14.39
N LEU A 119 -0.33 0.01 14.67
CA LEU A 119 -0.65 1.05 13.68
C LEU A 119 0.62 1.77 13.27
N LEU A 120 0.91 1.75 11.97
CA LEU A 120 1.91 2.60 11.33
C LEU A 120 1.16 3.70 10.60
N LEU A 121 1.05 4.88 11.21
CA LEU A 121 0.25 5.99 10.70
C LEU A 121 1.16 6.96 9.93
N ASN A 122 1.02 7.04 8.61
CA ASN A 122 1.79 8.00 7.81
C ASN A 122 0.93 9.22 7.47
N ALA A 123 1.14 10.32 8.19
CA ALA A 123 0.47 11.60 7.97
C ALA A 123 1.09 12.41 6.81
N GLY A 124 2.23 11.96 6.28
CA GLY A 124 2.99 12.69 5.27
C GLY A 124 3.46 14.06 5.77
N ASP A 125 3.39 15.06 4.90
CA ASP A 125 3.72 16.47 5.16
C ASP A 125 2.47 17.31 5.52
N HIS A 126 1.34 16.64 5.75
CA HIS A 126 0.06 17.29 6.01
C HIS A 126 -0.13 17.59 7.51
N VAL A 127 0.19 18.82 7.93
CA VAL A 127 0.03 19.28 9.33
C VAL A 127 -1.37 19.00 9.88
N HIS A 128 -2.43 19.25 9.10
CA HIS A 128 -3.80 18.99 9.54
C HIS A 128 -4.09 17.50 9.76
N MET A 129 -3.44 16.60 9.02
CA MET A 129 -3.57 15.16 9.21
C MET A 129 -2.79 14.68 10.43
N LYS A 130 -1.59 15.22 10.66
CA LYS A 130 -0.85 15.01 11.90
C LYS A 130 -1.70 15.40 13.10
N SER A 131 -2.30 16.60 13.11
CA SER A 131 -3.19 17.05 14.19
C SER A 131 -4.42 16.15 14.34
N ALA A 132 -4.99 15.65 13.24
CA ALA A 132 -6.12 14.73 13.29
C ALA A 132 -5.74 13.39 13.95
N PHE A 133 -4.59 12.82 13.58
CA PHE A 133 -4.07 11.60 14.18
C PHE A 133 -3.77 11.78 15.66
N VAL A 134 -3.11 12.88 16.05
CA VAL A 134 -2.87 13.17 17.47
C VAL A 134 -4.18 13.24 18.24
N GLY A 135 -5.18 13.97 17.73
CA GLY A 135 -6.48 14.11 18.40
C GLY A 135 -7.19 12.78 18.64
N VAL A 136 -7.25 11.88 17.65
CA VAL A 136 -7.89 10.57 17.84
C VAL A 136 -7.09 9.65 18.77
N LEU A 137 -5.75 9.73 18.73
CA LEU A 137 -4.90 8.96 19.64
C LEU A 137 -5.09 9.42 21.09
N GLU A 138 -5.22 10.73 21.34
CA GLU A 138 -5.53 11.28 22.66
C GLU A 138 -6.92 10.86 23.15
N GLU A 139 -7.94 10.95 22.30
CA GLU A 139 -9.31 10.51 22.60
C GLU A 139 -9.34 9.02 23.00
N CYS A 140 -8.64 8.19 22.24
CA CYS A 140 -8.52 6.75 22.47
C CYS A 140 -7.53 6.39 23.59
N LYS A 141 -6.79 7.36 24.14
CA LYS A 141 -5.70 7.15 25.11
C LYS A 141 -4.65 6.12 24.62
N LEU A 142 -4.18 6.32 23.39
CA LEU A 142 -3.16 5.49 22.75
C LEU A 142 -1.82 6.23 22.72
N ASP A 143 -0.83 5.69 23.42
CA ASP A 143 0.55 6.20 23.32
C ASP A 143 1.15 5.89 21.95
N TYR A 144 1.93 6.82 21.42
CA TYR A 144 2.61 6.67 20.13
C TYR A 144 4.06 7.14 20.17
N ASP A 145 4.87 6.57 19.27
CA ASP A 145 6.19 7.11 18.93
C ASP A 145 6.06 8.01 17.70
N LEU A 146 6.83 9.10 17.64
CA LEU A 146 6.84 10.04 16.53
C LEU A 146 8.16 9.95 15.77
N ILE A 147 8.08 9.73 14.46
CA ILE A 147 9.23 9.74 13.55
C ILE A 147 9.02 10.87 12.54
N THR A 148 10.03 11.74 12.43
CA THR A 148 9.95 12.98 11.62
C THR A 148 11.07 13.15 10.60
N THR A 149 11.95 12.15 10.47
CA THR A 149 13.09 12.22 9.53
C THR A 149 13.15 10.96 8.69
N THR A 150 13.63 11.09 7.44
CA THR A 150 13.84 9.95 6.54
C THR A 150 14.77 8.90 7.16
N GLN A 151 15.85 9.33 7.83
CA GLN A 151 16.75 8.42 8.52
C GLN A 151 16.02 7.62 9.61
N GLY A 152 15.13 8.27 10.38
CA GLY A 152 14.31 7.59 11.38
C GLY A 152 13.38 6.53 10.77
N VAL A 153 12.86 6.75 9.55
CA VAL A 153 12.06 5.74 8.83
C VAL A 153 12.91 4.53 8.47
N TYR A 154 14.12 4.75 7.93
CA TYR A 154 15.05 3.66 7.61
C TYR A 154 15.52 2.91 8.86
N ASP A 155 15.82 3.62 9.95
CA ASP A 155 16.22 2.99 11.22
C ASP A 155 15.09 2.15 11.80
N PHE A 156 13.85 2.65 11.74
CA PHE A 156 12.66 1.91 12.13
C PHE A 156 12.47 0.66 11.26
N GLN A 157 12.52 0.79 9.94
CA GLN A 157 12.41 -0.32 9.01
C GLN A 157 13.50 -1.37 9.28
N LYS A 158 14.77 -0.94 9.36
CA LYS A 158 15.91 -1.82 9.61
C LYS A 158 15.77 -2.58 10.93
N LYS A 159 15.32 -1.91 12.00
CA LYS A 159 15.03 -2.57 13.29
C LYS A 159 14.04 -3.72 13.11
N LEU A 160 12.95 -3.51 12.37
CA LEU A 160 11.91 -4.52 12.14
C LEU A 160 12.34 -5.61 11.15
N LEU A 161 13.30 -5.33 10.26
CA LEU A 161 13.86 -6.32 9.34
C LEU A 161 14.91 -7.23 10.00
N ASN A 162 15.58 -6.76 11.07
CA ASN A 162 16.67 -7.50 11.72
C ASN A 162 16.21 -8.78 12.43
N SER A 163 14.95 -8.88 12.85
CA SER A 163 14.41 -10.09 13.49
C SER A 163 12.90 -10.20 13.24
N SER A 164 12.40 -11.43 13.06
CA SER A 164 10.96 -11.71 12.94
C SER A 164 10.17 -11.40 14.23
N THR A 165 10.87 -11.32 15.37
CA THR A 165 10.29 -10.97 16.68
C THR A 165 10.53 -9.51 17.08
N ALA A 166 11.22 -8.72 16.25
CA ALA A 166 11.44 -7.31 16.54
C ALA A 166 10.12 -6.55 16.50
N GLU A 167 9.82 -5.80 17.56
CA GLU A 167 8.64 -4.95 17.66
C GLU A 167 9.01 -3.47 17.90
N PRO A 168 8.15 -2.53 17.46
CA PRO A 168 8.20 -1.14 17.92
C PRO A 168 8.06 -1.06 19.44
N ALA A 169 8.52 0.05 20.04
CA ALA A 169 8.40 0.24 21.50
C ALA A 169 6.93 0.46 21.92
N LYS A 170 6.15 1.12 21.07
CA LYS A 170 4.70 1.33 21.25
C LYS A 170 3.89 0.71 20.13
N ALA A 171 2.63 0.39 20.42
CA ALA A 171 1.74 -0.20 19.43
C ALA A 171 1.38 0.76 18.27
N VAL A 172 1.56 2.06 18.47
CA VAL A 172 1.36 3.09 17.45
C VAL A 172 2.67 3.79 17.14
N THR A 173 2.99 3.94 15.86
CA THR A 173 4.06 4.80 15.37
C THR A 173 3.48 5.78 14.36
N LEU A 174 3.63 7.08 14.64
CA LEU A 174 3.20 8.18 13.80
C LEU A 174 4.41 8.71 13.01
N PHE A 175 4.26 8.74 11.70
CA PHE A 175 5.21 9.34 10.77
C PHE A 175 4.64 10.66 10.26
N ALA A 176 5.36 11.76 10.49
CA ALA A 176 4.94 13.08 10.05
C ALA A 176 6.16 13.97 9.81
N PHE A 177 6.19 14.66 8.68
CA PHE A 177 7.37 15.37 8.19
C PHE A 177 7.04 16.84 7.92
N ASP A 178 8.06 17.70 8.02
CA ASP A 178 7.93 19.09 7.55
C ASP A 178 8.24 19.22 6.05
N GLU A 179 8.94 18.23 5.49
CA GLU A 179 9.34 18.17 4.08
C GLU A 179 8.50 17.17 3.27
N TYR A 180 8.22 17.52 2.01
CA TYR A 180 7.40 16.72 1.09
C TYR A 180 8.05 15.39 0.67
N PHE A 181 9.34 15.38 0.31
CA PHE A 181 9.98 14.16 -0.21
C PHE A 181 10.01 12.99 0.80
N PRO A 182 10.37 13.20 2.08
CA PRO A 182 10.25 12.17 3.10
C PRO A 182 8.83 11.59 3.23
N ALA A 183 7.81 12.44 3.12
CA ALA A 183 6.41 12.05 3.24
C ALA A 183 5.99 11.02 2.16
N VAL A 184 6.40 11.27 0.91
CA VAL A 184 6.07 10.39 -0.23
C VAL A 184 6.79 9.04 -0.12
N ALA A 185 8.10 9.05 0.17
CA ALA A 185 8.91 7.83 0.20
C ALA A 185 8.62 6.92 1.41
N THR A 186 8.05 7.46 2.50
CA THR A 186 7.83 6.71 3.75
C THR A 186 6.94 5.48 3.55
N THR A 187 5.89 5.58 2.74
CA THR A 187 4.99 4.45 2.48
C THR A 187 5.74 3.30 1.80
N ASP A 188 6.56 3.59 0.78
CA ASP A 188 7.35 2.62 0.04
C ASP A 188 8.34 1.88 0.94
N ILE A 189 9.04 2.63 1.81
CA ILE A 189 10.00 2.09 2.78
C ILE A 189 9.27 1.18 3.77
N LEU A 190 8.15 1.64 4.35
CA LEU A 190 7.43 0.89 5.39
C LEU A 190 6.65 -0.31 4.84
N CYS A 191 6.32 -0.34 3.56
CA CYS A 191 5.67 -1.49 2.92
C CYS A 191 6.43 -2.80 3.18
N ARG A 192 7.76 -2.77 3.26
CA ARG A 192 8.62 -3.94 3.51
C ARG A 192 8.45 -4.57 4.91
N VAL A 193 7.89 -3.82 5.86
CA VAL A 193 7.73 -4.23 7.28
C VAL A 193 6.28 -4.24 7.77
N ALA A 194 5.35 -3.75 6.94
CA ALA A 194 3.91 -3.82 7.18
C ALA A 194 3.34 -5.20 6.79
N ASP A 195 2.30 -5.65 7.50
CA ASP A 195 1.56 -6.86 7.15
C ASP A 195 0.46 -6.54 6.13
N VAL A 196 -0.24 -5.43 6.34
CA VAL A 196 -1.34 -4.97 5.49
C VAL A 196 -1.18 -3.49 5.21
N LEU A 197 -1.23 -3.11 3.94
CA LEU A 197 -1.36 -1.73 3.49
C LEU A 197 -2.85 -1.35 3.46
N THR A 198 -3.27 -0.45 4.34
CA THR A 198 -4.66 -0.01 4.47
C THR A 198 -4.79 1.35 3.78
N CYS A 199 -5.18 1.32 2.50
CA CYS A 199 -5.10 2.48 1.62
C CYS A 199 -6.33 2.62 0.74
N LYS A 200 -6.53 3.81 0.15
CA LYS A 200 -7.49 3.97 -0.94
C LYS A 200 -7.01 3.19 -2.17
N PRO A 201 -7.93 2.72 -3.03
CA PRO A 201 -7.58 1.92 -4.20
C PRO A 201 -7.09 2.80 -5.37
N SER A 202 -6.07 3.61 -5.16
CA SER A 202 -5.46 4.45 -6.20
C SER A 202 -4.08 3.92 -6.61
N GLU A 203 -3.04 4.75 -6.60
CA GLU A 203 -1.66 4.40 -6.91
C GLU A 203 -1.13 3.25 -6.02
N LEU A 204 -1.57 3.17 -4.77
CA LEU A 204 -1.15 2.13 -3.82
C LEU A 204 -1.84 0.78 -4.07
N ALA A 205 -2.89 0.72 -4.89
CA ALA A 205 -3.55 -0.55 -5.24
C ALA A 205 -2.64 -1.52 -5.99
N PHE A 206 -1.57 -1.01 -6.59
CA PHE A 206 -0.64 -1.77 -7.40
C PHE A 206 0.52 -2.38 -6.59
N TYR A 207 0.63 -2.05 -5.30
CA TYR A 207 1.78 -2.44 -4.47
C TYR A 207 1.75 -3.93 -4.12
N PRO A 208 2.90 -4.65 -4.17
CA PRO A 208 3.03 -6.06 -3.82
C PRO A 208 3.07 -6.27 -2.29
N VAL A 209 2.04 -5.80 -1.61
CA VAL A 209 1.78 -5.99 -0.18
C VAL A 209 0.32 -6.41 -0.03
N PRO A 210 -0.08 -7.27 0.91
CA PRO A 210 -1.49 -7.49 1.21
C PRO A 210 -2.21 -6.17 1.48
N LYS A 211 -3.37 -5.93 0.86
CA LYS A 211 -4.07 -4.63 0.94
C LYS A 211 -5.47 -4.73 1.52
N LEU A 212 -5.80 -3.77 2.39
CA LEU A 212 -7.16 -3.43 2.75
C LEU A 212 -7.55 -2.15 2.03
N HIS A 213 -8.38 -2.27 0.99
CA HIS A 213 -8.86 -1.11 0.25
C HIS A 213 -9.96 -0.41 1.03
N ILE A 214 -9.67 0.79 1.53
CA ILE A 214 -10.63 1.65 2.23
C ILE A 214 -11.32 2.60 1.25
N ARG A 215 -12.45 3.18 1.68
CA ARG A 215 -13.32 4.06 0.90
C ARG A 215 -12.57 5.01 -0.01
N ARG A 216 -12.78 4.88 -1.32
CA ARG A 216 -12.16 5.75 -2.33
C ARG A 216 -12.60 7.21 -2.22
N VAL A 217 -11.84 8.11 -2.83
CA VAL A 217 -12.16 9.54 -2.95
C VAL A 217 -12.83 9.82 -4.29
N GLY A 218 -12.28 9.26 -5.37
CA GLY A 218 -12.77 9.46 -6.74
C GLY A 218 -13.29 8.17 -7.35
N ASP A 219 -14.29 8.26 -8.23
CA ASP A 219 -14.84 7.08 -8.91
C ASP A 219 -13.85 6.39 -9.85
N HIS A 220 -12.84 7.12 -10.32
CA HIS A 220 -11.73 6.60 -11.12
C HIS A 220 -10.91 5.51 -10.40
N GLU A 221 -10.99 5.45 -9.07
CA GLU A 221 -10.23 4.51 -8.23
C GLU A 221 -10.95 3.14 -8.10
N ALA A 222 -12.21 3.01 -8.57
CA ALA A 222 -13.05 1.85 -8.32
C ALA A 222 -12.47 0.52 -8.86
N ASP A 223 -11.90 0.55 -10.06
CA ASP A 223 -11.46 -0.66 -10.75
C ASP A 223 -10.11 -1.18 -10.24
N SER A 224 -9.32 -0.32 -9.63
CA SER A 224 -8.05 -0.70 -9.01
C SER A 224 -8.25 -1.63 -7.81
N ALA A 225 -9.29 -1.41 -7.00
CA ALA A 225 -9.66 -2.32 -5.91
C ALA A 225 -10.02 -3.72 -6.44
N ARG A 226 -10.86 -3.75 -7.49
CA ARG A 226 -11.27 -5.00 -8.14
C ARG A 226 -10.07 -5.74 -8.71
N ARG A 227 -9.20 -5.02 -9.43
CA ARG A 227 -7.99 -5.61 -10.01
C ARG A 227 -7.08 -6.21 -8.94
N SER A 228 -6.86 -5.51 -7.84
CA SER A 228 -6.07 -6.03 -6.72
C SER A 228 -6.70 -7.26 -6.07
N ALA A 229 -8.02 -7.29 -5.92
CA ALA A 229 -8.73 -8.46 -5.41
C ALA A 229 -8.64 -9.67 -6.35
N GLU A 230 -8.81 -9.48 -7.65
CA GLU A 230 -8.66 -10.54 -8.67
C GLU A 230 -7.21 -11.03 -8.81
N LEU A 231 -6.23 -10.17 -8.50
CA LEU A 231 -4.83 -10.55 -8.38
C LEU A 231 -4.52 -11.31 -7.07
N GLY A 232 -5.50 -11.42 -6.18
CA GLY A 232 -5.39 -12.10 -4.89
C GLY A 232 -4.62 -11.31 -3.83
N ASP A 233 -4.19 -10.08 -4.09
CA ASP A 233 -3.28 -9.34 -3.22
C ASP A 233 -3.94 -8.19 -2.43
N GLY A 234 -5.27 -8.05 -2.53
CA GLY A 234 -6.04 -7.05 -1.78
C GLY A 234 -7.50 -7.43 -1.57
N SER A 235 -8.17 -6.71 -0.67
CA SER A 235 -9.62 -6.82 -0.47
C SER A 235 -10.40 -6.11 -1.57
N LEU A 236 -11.71 -6.34 -1.67
CA LEU A 236 -12.58 -5.35 -2.32
C LEU A 236 -12.60 -4.04 -1.51
N GLU A 237 -13.14 -2.97 -2.11
CA GLU A 237 -13.31 -1.69 -1.45
C GLU A 237 -14.27 -1.79 -0.25
N ALA A 238 -13.79 -1.50 0.95
CA ALA A 238 -14.56 -1.29 2.16
C ALA A 238 -15.05 0.17 2.21
N ARG A 239 -16.31 0.39 1.87
CA ARG A 239 -16.91 1.74 1.77
C ARG A 239 -17.29 2.31 3.13
N GLU A 240 -17.66 1.44 4.06
CA GLU A 240 -18.05 1.81 5.42
C GLU A 240 -17.06 1.21 6.44
N LEU A 241 -17.04 1.79 7.64
CA LEU A 241 -16.10 1.38 8.70
C LEU A 241 -16.30 -0.07 9.13
N ASP A 242 -17.55 -0.53 9.15
CA ASP A 242 -17.85 -1.90 9.57
C ASP A 242 -17.39 -2.93 8.52
N ASP A 243 -17.39 -2.58 7.24
CA ASP A 243 -16.78 -3.41 6.18
C ASP A 243 -15.27 -3.54 6.38
N ALA A 244 -14.60 -2.42 6.70
CA ALA A 244 -13.17 -2.41 6.97
C ALA A 244 -12.84 -3.27 8.21
N MET A 245 -13.65 -3.16 9.26
CA MET A 245 -13.48 -3.97 10.48
C MET A 245 -13.77 -5.44 10.25
N ALA A 246 -14.69 -5.81 9.35
CA ALA A 246 -14.90 -7.19 8.95
C ALA A 246 -13.65 -7.79 8.28
N ASN A 247 -12.99 -7.04 7.40
CA ASN A 247 -11.72 -7.47 6.80
C ASN A 247 -10.59 -7.54 7.83
N VAL A 248 -10.50 -6.58 8.75
CA VAL A 248 -9.52 -6.62 9.86
C VAL A 248 -9.73 -7.88 10.70
N LYS A 249 -10.97 -8.25 10.99
CA LYS A 249 -11.30 -9.50 11.69
C LYS A 249 -10.79 -10.73 10.93
N LEU A 250 -10.95 -10.78 9.61
CA LEU A 250 -10.42 -11.88 8.79
C LEU A 250 -8.88 -11.98 8.89
N PHE A 251 -8.16 -10.86 8.85
CA PHE A 251 -6.69 -10.86 9.01
C PHE A 251 -6.21 -11.30 10.39
N LEU A 252 -7.08 -11.24 11.40
CA LEU A 252 -6.75 -11.49 12.79
C LEU A 252 -7.21 -12.86 13.31
N ASP A 253 -8.25 -13.42 12.70
CA ASP A 253 -8.91 -14.64 13.18
C ASP A 253 -8.47 -15.91 12.42
N SER A 254 -7.74 -15.76 11.31
CA SER A 254 -7.04 -16.85 10.64
C SER A 254 -5.82 -16.30 9.89
N PRO A 255 -4.71 -17.05 9.80
CA PRO A 255 -3.59 -16.66 8.94
C PRO A 255 -3.92 -16.84 7.45
N ASP A 256 -4.91 -17.67 7.09
CA ASP A 256 -5.08 -18.22 5.74
C ASP A 256 -5.20 -17.15 4.66
N TRP A 257 -5.99 -16.10 4.90
CA TRP A 257 -6.18 -15.05 3.90
C TRP A 257 -4.91 -14.23 3.67
N LEU A 258 -4.15 -13.91 4.72
CA LEU A 258 -2.86 -13.25 4.57
C LEU A 258 -1.81 -14.17 3.92
N VAL A 259 -1.86 -15.47 4.21
CA VAL A 259 -1.00 -16.46 3.54
C VAL A 259 -1.29 -16.48 2.05
N GLN A 260 -2.55 -16.64 1.68
CA GLN A 260 -3.01 -16.62 0.28
C GLN A 260 -2.58 -15.32 -0.41
N MET A 261 -2.81 -14.15 0.21
CA MET A 261 -2.41 -12.87 -0.38
C MET A 261 -0.91 -12.80 -0.67
N ASN A 262 -0.06 -13.27 0.24
CA ASN A 262 1.39 -13.29 0.02
C ASN A 262 1.82 -14.31 -1.02
N GLU A 263 1.17 -15.47 -1.10
CA GLU A 263 1.40 -16.48 -2.15
C GLU A 263 1.05 -15.91 -3.54
N SER A 264 -0.12 -15.25 -3.67
CA SER A 264 -0.51 -14.58 -4.91
C SER A 264 0.48 -13.48 -5.31
N ILE A 265 1.01 -12.70 -4.36
CA ILE A 265 2.05 -11.70 -4.65
C ILE A 265 3.32 -12.36 -5.19
N ILE A 266 3.75 -13.50 -4.62
CA ILE A 266 4.91 -14.25 -5.11
C ILE A 266 4.65 -14.75 -6.53
N GLU A 267 3.49 -15.36 -6.78
CA GLU A 267 3.11 -15.87 -8.10
C GLU A 267 3.05 -14.76 -9.15
N ASN A 268 2.38 -13.64 -8.83
CA ASN A 268 2.30 -12.44 -9.66
C ASN A 268 3.70 -11.88 -9.99
N ASN A 269 4.63 -11.96 -9.05
CA ASN A 269 6.02 -11.56 -9.27
C ASN A 269 6.73 -12.47 -10.28
N THR A 270 6.48 -13.79 -10.28
CA THR A 270 7.12 -14.73 -11.23
C THR A 270 6.76 -14.45 -12.70
N ILE A 271 5.57 -13.89 -12.94
CA ILE A 271 5.11 -13.48 -14.28
C ILE A 271 5.42 -12.00 -14.59
N GLY A 272 6.15 -11.32 -13.68
CA GLY A 272 6.64 -9.97 -13.87
C GLY A 272 5.57 -8.87 -13.81
N ILE A 273 4.45 -9.08 -13.11
CA ILE A 273 3.40 -8.05 -12.97
C ILE A 273 3.96 -6.76 -12.37
N TYR A 274 4.86 -6.87 -11.40
CA TYR A 274 5.44 -5.72 -10.68
C TYR A 274 6.68 -5.12 -11.36
N GLU A 275 7.02 -5.54 -12.58
CA GLU A 275 8.21 -5.06 -13.32
C GLU A 275 7.96 -3.80 -14.18
N GLY A 276 6.86 -3.08 -13.96
CA GLY A 276 6.49 -1.92 -14.80
C GLY A 276 7.61 -0.89 -14.92
N CYS A 277 8.21 -0.48 -13.81
CA CYS A 277 9.33 0.47 -13.81
C CYS A 277 10.55 -0.04 -14.59
N LYS A 278 10.89 -1.33 -14.45
CA LYS A 278 12.01 -1.95 -15.18
C LYS A 278 11.74 -1.99 -16.68
N ARG A 279 10.54 -2.40 -17.08
CA ARG A 279 10.11 -2.44 -18.49
C ARG A 279 10.07 -1.04 -19.10
N ALA A 280 9.64 -0.03 -18.35
CA ALA A 280 9.68 1.36 -18.79
C ALA A 280 11.10 1.82 -19.14
N VAL A 281 12.10 1.47 -18.31
CA VAL A 281 13.51 1.74 -18.63
C VAL A 281 13.95 0.99 -19.89
N SER A 282 13.58 -0.29 -20.04
CA SER A 282 13.88 -1.05 -21.26
C SER A 282 13.31 -0.35 -22.51
N PHE A 283 12.04 0.07 -22.48
CA PHE A 283 11.41 0.80 -23.59
C PHE A 283 12.09 2.14 -23.89
N ALA A 284 12.60 2.84 -22.88
CA ALA A 284 13.27 4.11 -23.08
C ALA A 284 14.68 3.95 -23.70
N VAL A 285 15.40 2.87 -23.35
CA VAL A 285 16.77 2.61 -23.79
C VAL A 285 16.83 1.86 -25.12
N GLU A 286 15.85 1.00 -25.41
CA GLU A 286 15.71 0.36 -26.72
C GLU A 286 15.49 1.45 -27.78
N LYS A 287 16.52 1.70 -28.59
CA LYS A 287 16.43 2.59 -29.75
C LYS A 287 15.36 2.02 -30.70
N LYS A 288 14.18 2.64 -30.73
CA LYS A 288 13.27 2.57 -31.88
C LYS A 288 13.63 3.65 -32.88
#